data_AF-D2UGV3-F1
#
_entry.id   AF-D2UGV3-F1
#
_cell.length_a   1.000
_cell.length_b   1.000
_cell.length_c   1.000
_cell.angle_alpha   90.00
_cell.angle_beta   90.00
_cell.angle_gamma   90.00
#
_symmetry.space_group_name_H-M   'P 1'
#
loop_
_entity.id
_entity.type
_entity.pdbx_description
1 polymer ?
#
loop_
_entity_poly.entity_id
_entity_poly.type
_entity_poly.pdbx_seq_one_letter_code
_entity_poly.pdbx_strand_id
1 'polypeptide(L)'
;MRAFFRLALLVSLLVLAGFAEANGTIEKVKIQGLDKKDDAAMIQNIQVSLSLYETIGKVQGESRLEYLLSQAQRQTREALEPFGYFTPTISVDAPRQDDKLTVVIRVDKGEPVRVRHFEVAITGPAEDDHYLGEDLKNFRPQAHDIFVSNVYETSKVTITRRLAERGYFDADFTQRKVEITRADHAADIDLRWDSGRRYNMGPIRFHQDYFNPHLLDQLVYWKEGSYYHEGKLDRLRESLLKLDYFSAIDIQSKPEEADAKGDVPVDVKLTLAKRSIYTSGLSYGSESGAGVRLGVDRRYVNTRGHKLSAQLDYAQKRKSFITSYRIPAFRWLDGWYTASFRAYDEQTDYIDLRNVKLTGSRSGEINEHWMVIASLNALRERWRYATDKVFDGALYETSTLLYPQIEANYVGVDDKVFPRSGFSGNVSLRGGTKGLGSDASFAQALMRVNWFHGFGENDRLILRGEAGSTWTDALMAMPPSLRFFAGGDNSIRGYAFREVGPRTPRPDHFALGAKYILTSSAEYEHYFNGGPWGGAVFVDSGSAFDTTPDWHTGVGVGLRWRSPIGPVRVDIAHGLNRPDSQFQLYLNIGANL
;
A
#
# COMPACT_ATOMS: atom_id res chain seq x y z
N MET A 1 69.33 42.64 -46.41
CA MET A 1 67.96 42.46 -46.97
C MET A 1 67.53 41.01 -47.22
N ARG A 2 68.43 40.02 -47.37
CA ARG A 2 68.04 38.60 -47.63
C ARG A 2 67.64 37.78 -46.38
N ALA A 3 68.03 38.19 -45.18
CA ALA A 3 67.66 37.50 -43.94
C ALA A 3 66.23 37.84 -43.45
N PHE A 4 65.81 39.09 -43.61
CA PHE A 4 64.46 39.55 -43.24
C PHE A 4 63.36 38.88 -44.09
N PHE A 5 63.63 38.61 -45.37
CA PHE A 5 62.68 37.94 -46.26
C PHE A 5 62.47 36.47 -45.90
N ARG A 6 63.48 35.78 -45.36
CA ARG A 6 63.37 34.38 -44.91
C ARG A 6 62.62 34.25 -43.59
N LEU A 7 62.79 35.20 -42.67
CA LEU A 7 62.05 35.24 -41.41
C LEU A 7 60.57 35.58 -41.64
N ALA A 8 60.29 36.53 -42.54
CA ALA A 8 58.92 36.89 -42.91
C ALA A 8 58.19 35.74 -43.63
N LEU A 9 58.90 34.94 -44.44
CA LEU A 9 58.33 33.76 -45.10
C LEU A 9 58.05 32.61 -44.12
N LEU A 10 58.88 32.43 -43.08
CA LEU A 10 58.67 31.44 -42.03
C LEU A 10 57.53 31.83 -41.09
N VAL A 11 57.39 33.12 -40.77
CA VAL A 11 56.28 33.64 -39.97
C VAL A 11 54.98 33.64 -40.80
N SER A 12 55.02 33.90 -42.11
CA SER A 12 53.80 33.80 -42.95
C SER A 12 53.37 32.35 -43.21
N LEU A 13 54.30 31.39 -43.26
CA LEU A 13 53.98 29.95 -43.30
C LEU A 13 53.41 29.44 -41.96
N LEU A 14 53.81 30.02 -40.83
CA LEU A 14 53.23 29.72 -39.51
C LEU A 14 51.86 30.38 -39.28
N VAL A 15 51.55 31.49 -39.97
CA VAL A 15 50.23 32.16 -39.91
C VAL A 15 49.24 31.57 -40.95
N LEU A 16 49.72 30.92 -42.01
CA LEU A 16 48.91 30.18 -42.99
C LEU A 16 48.67 28.71 -42.63
N ALA A 17 49.36 28.20 -41.60
CA ALA A 17 48.91 27.00 -40.90
C ALA A 17 47.72 27.40 -40.03
N GLY A 18 46.56 27.63 -40.68
CA GLY A 18 45.30 27.66 -39.97
C GLY A 18 45.24 26.42 -39.11
N PHE A 19 45.08 26.61 -37.80
CA PHE A 19 44.67 25.52 -36.92
C PHE A 19 43.36 25.00 -37.52
N ALA A 20 43.46 23.96 -38.34
CA ALA A 20 42.32 23.12 -38.63
C ALA A 20 41.97 22.52 -37.28
N GLU A 21 41.08 23.17 -36.54
CA GLU A 21 40.43 22.55 -35.40
C GLU A 21 39.63 21.38 -35.97
N ALA A 22 40.29 20.23 -36.08
CA ALA A 22 39.63 18.97 -36.32
C ALA A 22 38.72 18.75 -35.10
N ASN A 23 37.44 19.02 -35.34
CA ASN A 23 36.38 18.92 -34.36
C ASN A 23 35.46 17.80 -34.82
N GLY A 24 35.06 16.92 -33.93
CA GLY A 24 34.18 15.80 -34.24
C GLY A 24 33.02 15.74 -33.26
N THR A 25 31.85 15.33 -33.76
CA THR A 25 30.66 15.13 -32.96
C THR A 25 30.25 13.66 -33.02
N ILE A 26 30.17 13.01 -31.85
CA ILE A 26 29.66 11.64 -31.76
C ILE A 26 28.14 11.72 -31.94
N GLU A 27 27.63 11.22 -33.06
CA GLU A 27 26.20 11.24 -33.36
C GLU A 27 25.50 10.03 -32.74
N LYS A 28 26.18 8.87 -32.72
CA LYS A 28 25.60 7.62 -32.24
C LYS A 28 26.68 6.64 -31.79
N VAL A 29 26.37 5.90 -30.73
CA VAL A 29 27.13 4.73 -30.29
C VAL A 29 26.29 3.46 -30.53
N LYS A 30 26.87 2.46 -31.20
CA LYS A 30 26.24 1.16 -31.47
C LYS A 30 27.08 0.06 -30.82
N ILE A 31 26.43 -0.79 -30.03
CA ILE A 31 27.03 -1.99 -29.45
C ILE A 31 26.59 -3.19 -30.31
N GLN A 32 27.54 -4.01 -30.75
CA GLN A 32 27.32 -5.21 -31.55
C GLN A 32 27.93 -6.44 -30.85
N GLY A 33 27.34 -7.62 -31.04
CA GLY A 33 27.80 -8.88 -30.42
C GLY A 33 27.14 -9.23 -29.08
N LEU A 34 26.16 -8.44 -28.64
CA LEU A 34 25.30 -8.71 -27.47
C LEU A 34 23.83 -8.78 -27.90
N ASP A 35 23.07 -9.75 -27.39
CA ASP A 35 21.64 -9.91 -27.69
C ASP A 35 20.79 -8.97 -26.82
N LYS A 36 19.86 -8.23 -27.45
CA LYS A 36 19.02 -7.26 -26.72
C LYS A 36 18.04 -7.90 -25.73
N LYS A 37 17.74 -9.19 -25.85
CA LYS A 37 16.88 -9.93 -24.91
C LYS A 37 17.71 -10.49 -23.76
N ASP A 38 18.77 -11.24 -24.08
CA ASP A 38 19.52 -12.00 -23.08
C ASP A 38 20.63 -11.17 -22.40
N ASP A 39 21.16 -10.13 -23.07
CA ASP A 39 22.26 -9.29 -22.59
C ASP A 39 21.82 -7.85 -22.26
N ALA A 40 20.53 -7.61 -22.10
CA ALA A 40 19.98 -6.26 -21.86
C ALA A 40 20.68 -5.53 -20.70
N ALA A 41 20.91 -6.23 -19.58
CA ALA A 41 21.59 -5.69 -18.41
C ALA A 41 23.06 -5.33 -18.68
N MET A 42 23.77 -6.13 -19.49
CA MET A 42 25.16 -5.85 -19.87
C MET A 42 25.23 -4.64 -20.79
N ILE A 43 24.34 -4.57 -21.78
CA ILE A 43 24.23 -3.44 -22.70
C ILE A 43 23.97 -2.16 -21.91
N GLN A 44 23.04 -2.20 -20.96
CA GLN A 44 22.74 -1.05 -20.10
C GLN A 44 23.96 -0.65 -19.26
N ASN A 45 24.66 -1.61 -18.64
CA ASN A 45 25.84 -1.31 -17.83
C ASN A 45 26.94 -0.66 -18.67
N ILE A 46 27.21 -1.19 -19.87
CA ILE A 46 28.17 -0.61 -20.82
C ILE A 46 27.77 0.84 -21.18
N GLN A 47 26.49 1.10 -21.44
CA GLN A 47 26.00 2.45 -21.76
C GLN A 47 26.24 3.45 -20.62
N VAL A 48 26.05 3.02 -19.37
CA VAL A 48 26.27 3.84 -18.19
C VAL A 48 27.77 4.07 -17.93
N SER A 49 28.61 3.05 -18.15
CA SER A 49 30.06 3.14 -17.89
C SER A 49 30.86 3.90 -18.96
N LEU A 50 30.30 4.06 -20.17
CA LEU A 50 30.99 4.68 -21.30
C LEU A 50 30.87 6.20 -21.29
N SER A 51 32.01 6.87 -21.11
CA SER A 51 32.13 8.34 -21.21
C SER A 51 31.71 8.92 -22.57
N LEU A 52 31.71 8.10 -23.62
CA LEU A 52 31.21 8.46 -24.95
C LEU A 52 29.72 8.82 -24.94
N TYR A 53 28.90 8.18 -24.09
CA TYR A 53 27.46 8.44 -24.04
C TYR A 53 27.13 9.84 -23.48
N GLU A 54 27.96 10.37 -22.58
CA GLU A 54 27.80 11.72 -22.01
C GLU A 54 28.14 12.84 -23.00
N THR A 55 28.84 12.50 -24.08
CA THR A 55 29.36 13.43 -25.08
C THR A 55 28.65 13.33 -26.44
N ILE A 56 27.64 12.46 -26.56
CA ILE A 56 26.79 12.36 -27.75
C ILE A 56 26.17 13.74 -28.06
N GLY A 57 26.28 14.17 -29.31
CA GLY A 57 25.73 15.44 -29.79
C GLY A 57 26.53 16.69 -29.38
N LYS A 58 27.65 16.55 -28.65
CA LYS A 58 28.53 17.66 -28.28
C LYS A 58 29.76 17.67 -29.19
N VAL A 59 30.16 18.85 -29.65
CA VAL A 59 31.42 19.03 -30.40
C VAL A 59 32.59 18.75 -29.46
N GLN A 60 33.50 17.86 -29.86
CA GLN A 60 34.72 17.52 -29.13
C GLN A 60 35.93 17.81 -30.00
N GLY A 61 37.02 18.30 -29.40
CA GLY A 61 38.30 18.40 -30.09
C GLY A 61 38.94 17.04 -30.34
N GLU A 62 39.75 16.92 -31.38
CA GLU A 62 40.26 15.62 -31.86
C GLU A 62 41.04 14.82 -30.81
N SER A 63 41.90 15.48 -30.01
CA SER A 63 42.64 14.80 -28.94
C SER A 63 41.73 14.24 -27.85
N ARG A 64 40.58 14.89 -27.60
CA ARG A 64 39.58 14.42 -26.64
C ARG A 64 38.80 13.24 -27.21
N LEU A 65 38.46 13.26 -28.50
CA LEU A 65 37.84 12.13 -29.20
C LEU A 65 38.74 10.89 -29.18
N GLU A 66 40.02 11.06 -29.53
CA GLU A 66 40.99 9.95 -29.51
C GLU A 66 41.15 9.38 -28.10
N TYR A 67 41.21 10.23 -27.08
CA TYR A 67 41.16 9.80 -25.69
C TYR A 67 39.89 9.00 -25.39
N LEU A 68 38.69 9.53 -25.68
CA LEU A 68 37.42 8.85 -25.39
C LEU A 68 37.30 7.49 -26.12
N LEU A 69 37.78 7.39 -27.36
CA LEU A 69 37.82 6.14 -28.12
C LEU A 69 38.81 5.13 -27.52
N SER A 70 39.99 5.60 -27.09
CA SER A 70 40.96 4.75 -26.37
C SER A 70 40.40 4.24 -25.03
N GLN A 71 39.56 5.05 -24.38
CA GLN A 71 38.90 4.70 -23.12
C GLN A 71 37.77 3.70 -23.32
N ALA A 72 37.04 3.80 -24.43
CA ALA A 72 35.85 3.00 -24.70
C ALA A 72 36.12 1.49 -24.61
N GLN A 73 37.26 1.03 -25.11
CA GLN A 73 37.63 -0.38 -25.02
C GLN A 73 37.82 -0.84 -23.56
N ARG A 74 38.50 -0.02 -22.75
CA ARG A 74 38.75 -0.32 -21.33
C ARG A 74 37.45 -0.26 -20.52
N GLN A 75 36.67 0.81 -20.68
CA GLN A 75 35.39 0.99 -20.00
C GLN A 75 34.39 -0.12 -20.35
N THR A 76 34.35 -0.56 -21.61
CA THR A 76 33.50 -1.70 -22.03
C THR A 76 33.96 -3.00 -21.38
N ARG A 77 35.28 -3.22 -21.26
CA ARG A 77 35.82 -4.41 -20.57
C ARG A 77 35.42 -4.42 -19.11
N GLU A 78 35.67 -3.32 -18.41
CA GLU A 78 35.32 -3.15 -16.99
C GLU A 78 33.80 -3.30 -16.75
N ALA A 79 32.97 -2.83 -17.69
CA ALA A 79 31.52 -2.97 -17.61
C ALA A 79 31.01 -4.43 -17.77
N LEU A 80 31.82 -5.32 -18.32
CA LEU A 80 31.48 -6.74 -18.51
C LEU A 80 31.96 -7.63 -17.36
N GLU A 81 32.96 -7.17 -16.58
CA GLU A 81 33.51 -7.91 -15.44
C GLU A 81 32.44 -8.31 -14.39
N PRO A 82 31.47 -7.45 -14.00
CA PRO A 82 30.43 -7.81 -13.02
C PRO A 82 29.53 -8.98 -13.45
N PHE A 83 29.49 -9.28 -14.75
CA PHE A 83 28.70 -10.35 -15.35
C PHE A 83 29.51 -11.63 -15.58
N GLY A 84 30.77 -11.66 -15.16
CA GLY A 84 31.65 -12.83 -15.25
C GLY A 84 32.58 -12.84 -16.45
N TYR A 85 32.60 -11.80 -17.29
CA TYR A 85 33.44 -11.77 -18.49
C TYR A 85 34.66 -10.88 -18.28
N PHE A 86 35.78 -11.50 -17.89
CA PHE A 86 37.03 -10.81 -17.54
C PHE A 86 38.05 -10.73 -18.67
N THR A 87 37.88 -11.53 -19.72
CA THR A 87 38.75 -11.58 -20.90
C THR A 87 37.99 -11.36 -22.22
N PRO A 88 37.07 -10.37 -22.32
CA PRO A 88 36.34 -10.13 -23.57
C PRO A 88 37.25 -9.52 -24.65
N THR A 89 36.98 -9.88 -25.90
CA THR A 89 37.61 -9.27 -27.06
C THR A 89 36.74 -8.10 -27.53
N ILE A 90 37.29 -6.88 -27.46
CA ILE A 90 36.55 -5.65 -27.76
C ILE A 90 37.30 -4.88 -28.83
N SER A 91 36.62 -4.56 -29.92
CA SER A 91 37.11 -3.67 -30.98
C SER A 91 36.20 -2.45 -31.09
N VAL A 92 36.80 -1.26 -31.20
CA VAL A 92 36.08 0.01 -31.33
C VAL A 92 36.42 0.61 -32.68
N ASP A 93 35.42 0.72 -33.55
CA ASP A 93 35.53 1.44 -34.81
C ASP A 93 34.77 2.76 -34.72
N ALA A 94 35.29 3.82 -35.32
CA ALA A 94 34.61 5.10 -35.39
C ALA A 94 34.64 5.65 -36.83
N PRO A 95 33.87 5.05 -37.77
CA PRO A 95 33.73 5.61 -39.11
C PRO A 95 33.27 7.07 -39.03
N ARG A 96 34.05 7.94 -39.67
CA ARG A 96 33.82 9.38 -39.74
C ARG A 96 33.18 9.73 -41.08
N GLN A 97 32.10 10.50 -41.04
CA GLN A 97 31.45 11.10 -42.20
C GLN A 97 31.38 12.60 -41.93
N ASP A 98 32.21 13.38 -42.62
CA ASP A 98 32.47 14.79 -42.33
C ASP A 98 32.93 15.00 -40.86
N ASP A 99 32.25 15.84 -40.08
CA ASP A 99 32.53 16.08 -38.66
C ASP A 99 31.67 15.22 -37.72
N LYS A 100 30.99 14.21 -38.27
CA LYS A 100 30.16 13.28 -37.49
C LYS A 100 30.79 11.91 -37.41
N LEU A 101 30.79 11.33 -36.22
CA LEU A 101 31.30 10.00 -35.94
C LEU A 101 30.18 9.09 -35.45
N THR A 102 30.12 7.87 -36.00
CA THR A 102 29.33 6.78 -35.42
C THR A 102 30.28 5.78 -34.79
N VAL A 103 30.29 5.68 -33.46
CA VAL A 103 31.14 4.72 -32.75
C VAL A 103 30.45 3.35 -32.75
N VAL A 104 31.15 2.33 -33.24
CA VAL A 104 30.71 0.94 -33.27
C VAL A 104 31.63 0.12 -32.36
N ILE A 105 31.10 -0.31 -31.22
CA ILE A 105 31.79 -1.17 -30.27
C ILE A 105 31.34 -2.61 -30.55
N ARG A 106 32.24 -3.43 -31.08
CA ARG A 106 31.98 -4.88 -31.23
C ARG A 106 32.55 -5.61 -30.04
N VAL A 107 31.70 -6.39 -29.39
CA VAL A 107 32.00 -7.14 -28.19
C VAL A 107 31.87 -8.62 -28.51
N ASP A 108 32.94 -9.36 -28.32
CA ASP A 108 32.91 -10.81 -28.13
C ASP A 108 33.15 -11.09 -26.64
N LYS A 109 32.13 -11.65 -26.00
CA LYS A 109 32.12 -11.92 -24.55
C LYS A 109 33.20 -12.94 -24.17
N GLY A 110 33.58 -13.85 -25.06
CA GLY A 110 34.45 -14.97 -24.75
C GLY A 110 33.85 -15.92 -23.70
N GLU A 111 34.69 -16.76 -23.11
CA GLU A 111 34.27 -17.70 -22.07
C GLU A 111 34.08 -16.99 -20.73
N PRO A 112 32.94 -17.18 -20.04
CA PRO A 112 32.71 -16.60 -18.73
C PRO A 112 33.59 -17.28 -17.68
N VAL A 113 34.00 -16.50 -16.68
CA VAL A 113 34.65 -17.02 -15.48
C VAL A 113 33.66 -17.87 -14.69
N ARG A 114 34.04 -19.11 -14.36
CA ARG A 114 33.24 -20.05 -13.58
C ARG A 114 33.85 -20.29 -12.22
N VAL A 115 33.01 -20.52 -11.21
CA VAL A 115 33.47 -20.85 -9.86
C VAL A 115 34.10 -22.25 -9.86
N ARG A 116 35.39 -22.33 -9.56
CA ARG A 116 36.16 -23.57 -9.48
C ARG A 116 36.19 -24.08 -8.04
N HIS A 117 36.65 -23.25 -7.11
CA HIS A 117 36.63 -23.53 -5.68
C HIS A 117 35.54 -22.72 -4.98
N PHE A 118 34.74 -23.38 -4.15
CA PHE A 118 33.65 -22.77 -3.40
C PHE A 118 33.72 -23.21 -1.95
N GLU A 119 34.15 -22.30 -1.07
CA GLU A 119 34.21 -22.53 0.35
C GLU A 119 33.50 -21.38 1.08
N VAL A 120 32.25 -21.64 1.46
CA VAL A 120 31.39 -20.70 2.17
C VAL A 120 30.89 -21.38 3.43
N ALA A 121 31.30 -20.87 4.60
CA ALA A 121 31.01 -21.51 5.87
C ALA A 121 30.82 -20.49 7.00
N ILE A 122 30.04 -20.87 8.00
CA ILE A 122 29.89 -20.12 9.25
C ILE A 122 30.37 -21.04 10.38
N THR A 123 31.27 -20.54 11.21
CA THR A 123 31.75 -21.24 12.41
C THR A 123 31.16 -20.60 13.67
N GLY A 124 31.00 -21.39 14.72
CA GLY A 124 30.46 -20.95 16.00
C GLY A 124 28.97 -21.30 16.19
N PRO A 125 28.31 -20.75 17.21
CA PRO A 125 26.91 -21.08 17.55
C PRO A 125 25.87 -20.82 16.44
N ALA A 126 26.22 -20.14 15.36
CA ALA A 126 25.37 -19.96 14.19
C ALA A 126 25.34 -21.17 13.24
N GLU A 127 26.30 -22.09 13.35
CA GLU A 127 26.39 -23.29 12.50
C GLU A 127 25.14 -24.18 12.63
N ASP A 128 24.59 -24.28 13.84
CA ASP A 128 23.37 -25.05 14.14
C ASP A 128 22.07 -24.28 13.83
N ASP A 129 22.16 -23.03 13.36
CA ASP A 129 20.98 -22.23 13.07
C ASP A 129 20.38 -22.60 11.70
N HIS A 130 19.21 -23.23 11.73
CA HIS A 130 18.53 -23.75 10.55
C HIS A 130 18.38 -22.72 9.42
N TYR A 131 18.04 -21.47 9.73
CA TYR A 131 17.82 -20.43 8.70
C TYR A 131 19.12 -19.98 8.04
N LEU A 132 20.20 -19.88 8.81
CA LEU A 132 21.52 -19.58 8.27
C LEU A 132 22.06 -20.75 7.43
N GLY A 133 21.78 -21.99 7.86
CA GLY A 133 22.06 -23.18 7.05
C GLY A 133 21.32 -23.20 5.72
N GLU A 134 20.06 -22.72 5.67
CA GLU A 134 19.33 -22.55 4.41
C GLU A 134 19.92 -21.43 3.54
N ASP A 135 20.26 -20.29 4.12
CA ASP A 135 20.90 -19.18 3.39
C ASP A 135 22.25 -19.59 2.80
N LEU A 136 23.04 -20.40 3.52
CA LEU A 136 24.29 -20.98 3.01
C LEU A 136 24.05 -21.93 1.83
N LYS A 137 23.04 -22.80 1.89
CA LYS A 137 22.65 -23.70 0.78
C LYS A 137 22.17 -22.91 -0.45
N ASN A 138 21.49 -21.80 -0.22
CA ASN A 138 20.97 -20.92 -1.25
C ASN A 138 21.99 -19.89 -1.73
N PHE A 139 23.19 -19.85 -1.15
CA PHE A 139 24.24 -18.93 -1.58
C PHE A 139 24.54 -19.12 -3.07
N ARG A 140 24.63 -18.01 -3.80
CA ARG A 140 25.02 -18.00 -5.21
C ARG A 140 26.13 -16.97 -5.44
N PRO A 141 27.05 -17.22 -6.38
CA PRO A 141 27.18 -18.41 -7.23
C PRO A 141 27.71 -19.64 -6.43
N GLN A 142 27.36 -20.85 -6.87
CA GLN A 142 27.92 -22.13 -6.36
C GLN A 142 29.04 -22.64 -7.28
N ALA A 143 29.70 -23.73 -6.88
CA ALA A 143 30.66 -24.42 -7.73
C ALA A 143 30.08 -24.69 -9.14
N HIS A 144 30.87 -24.41 -10.17
CA HIS A 144 30.56 -24.49 -11.61
C HIS A 144 29.63 -23.41 -12.19
N ASP A 145 29.00 -22.58 -11.36
CA ASP A 145 28.21 -21.44 -11.83
C ASP A 145 29.11 -20.36 -12.46
N ILE A 146 28.52 -19.52 -13.32
CA ILE A 146 29.17 -18.29 -13.78
C ILE A 146 29.32 -17.34 -12.60
N PHE A 147 30.52 -16.79 -12.42
CA PHE A 147 30.76 -15.80 -11.39
C PHE A 147 30.12 -14.47 -11.78
N VAL A 148 29.06 -14.08 -11.08
CA VAL A 148 28.40 -12.78 -11.23
C VAL A 148 28.57 -12.00 -9.93
N SER A 149 29.29 -10.87 -9.99
CA SER A 149 29.69 -10.09 -8.80
C SER A 149 28.49 -9.63 -7.98
N ASN A 150 27.42 -9.16 -8.64
CA ASN A 150 26.21 -8.70 -7.95
C ASN A 150 25.50 -9.84 -7.19
N VAL A 151 25.49 -11.05 -7.76
CA VAL A 151 24.87 -12.22 -7.13
C VAL A 151 25.67 -12.65 -5.91
N TYR A 152 27.00 -12.69 -6.02
CA TYR A 152 27.91 -12.96 -4.91
C TYR A 152 27.72 -11.95 -3.76
N GLU A 153 27.76 -10.64 -4.08
CA GLU A 153 27.59 -9.59 -3.09
C GLU A 153 26.22 -9.65 -2.41
N THR A 154 25.16 -9.93 -3.17
CA THR A 154 23.80 -10.10 -2.63
C THR A 154 23.74 -11.27 -1.65
N SER A 155 24.28 -12.44 -2.01
CA SER A 155 24.29 -13.62 -1.13
C SER A 155 25.09 -13.38 0.15
N LYS A 156 26.26 -12.74 0.04
CA LYS A 156 27.07 -12.33 1.19
C LYS A 156 26.31 -11.40 2.13
N VAL A 157 25.66 -10.36 1.58
CA VAL A 157 24.86 -9.41 2.36
C VAL A 157 23.67 -10.10 3.03
N THR A 158 22.98 -11.03 2.35
CA THR A 158 21.90 -11.81 2.94
C THR A 158 22.34 -12.54 4.20
N ILE A 159 23.47 -13.24 4.16
CA ILE A 159 24.02 -13.96 5.32
C ILE A 159 24.43 -12.98 6.43
N THR A 160 25.20 -11.94 6.12
CA THR A 160 25.62 -10.94 7.11
C THR A 160 24.40 -10.28 7.78
N ARG A 161 23.35 -9.96 7.02
CA ARG A 161 22.12 -9.39 7.56
C ARG A 161 21.38 -10.40 8.42
N ARG A 162 21.25 -11.66 8.00
CA ARG A 162 20.63 -12.74 8.79
C ARG A 162 21.35 -12.96 10.12
N LEU A 163 22.68 -12.90 10.14
CA LEU A 163 23.47 -12.98 11.38
C LEU A 163 23.09 -11.84 12.34
N ALA A 164 23.08 -10.60 11.88
CA ALA A 164 22.66 -9.44 12.68
C ALA A 164 21.19 -9.52 13.13
N GLU A 165 20.27 -9.86 12.21
CA GLU A 165 18.83 -10.04 12.46
C GLU A 165 18.57 -11.00 13.64
N ARG A 166 19.43 -12.03 13.80
CA ARG A 166 19.29 -13.10 14.79
C ARG A 166 20.14 -12.93 16.04
N GLY A 167 20.84 -11.80 16.15
CA GLY A 167 21.59 -11.41 17.33
C GLY A 167 23.04 -11.87 17.37
N TYR A 168 23.66 -12.16 16.22
CA TYR A 168 25.10 -12.43 16.12
C TYR A 168 25.83 -11.13 15.80
N PHE A 169 25.86 -10.19 16.76
CA PHE A 169 26.43 -8.86 16.56
C PHE A 169 27.94 -8.83 16.45
N ASP A 170 28.60 -9.82 17.06
CA ASP A 170 30.05 -9.98 17.02
C ASP A 170 30.51 -10.73 15.76
N ALA A 171 29.60 -11.02 14.83
CA ALA A 171 29.93 -11.80 13.65
C ALA A 171 30.88 -11.03 12.72
N ASP A 172 32.01 -11.65 12.39
CA ASP A 172 33.02 -11.07 11.51
C ASP A 172 33.58 -12.11 10.53
N PHE A 173 34.22 -11.63 9.47
CA PHE A 173 34.84 -12.47 8.47
C PHE A 173 36.17 -13.02 8.98
N THR A 174 36.30 -14.33 9.07
CA THR A 174 37.60 -15.00 9.23
C THR A 174 38.32 -15.14 7.89
N GLN A 175 37.57 -15.28 6.80
CA GLN A 175 38.06 -15.20 5.42
C GLN A 175 37.09 -14.39 4.57
N ARG A 176 37.63 -13.51 3.73
CA ARG A 176 36.85 -12.68 2.79
C ARG A 176 37.62 -12.49 1.49
N LYS A 177 37.67 -13.54 0.68
CA LYS A 177 38.50 -13.56 -0.53
C LYS A 177 37.72 -14.10 -1.71
N VAL A 178 37.88 -13.40 -2.84
CA VAL A 178 37.48 -13.89 -4.16
C VAL A 178 38.65 -13.65 -5.09
N GLU A 179 39.19 -14.72 -5.66
CA GLU A 179 40.30 -14.65 -6.61
C GLU A 179 39.82 -15.02 -8.01
N ILE A 180 40.17 -14.21 -8.99
CA ILE A 180 39.80 -14.43 -10.39
C ILE A 180 41.07 -14.72 -11.19
N THR A 181 41.18 -15.96 -11.66
CA THR A 181 42.28 -16.43 -12.51
C THR A 181 41.86 -16.31 -13.98
N ARG A 182 42.25 -15.19 -14.61
CA ARG A 182 41.85 -14.85 -15.99
C ARG A 182 42.29 -15.88 -17.04
N ALA A 183 43.45 -16.50 -16.86
CA ALA A 183 43.99 -17.49 -17.80
C ALA A 183 43.19 -18.80 -17.80
N ASP A 184 42.64 -19.18 -16.65
CA ASP A 184 41.89 -20.43 -16.46
C ASP A 184 40.37 -20.22 -16.59
N HIS A 185 39.92 -18.97 -16.81
CA HIS A 185 38.50 -18.60 -16.72
C HIS A 185 37.85 -19.10 -15.40
N ALA A 186 38.58 -19.00 -14.29
CA ALA A 186 38.20 -19.58 -13.01
C ALA A 186 38.11 -18.52 -11.89
N ALA A 187 37.11 -18.68 -11.01
CA ALA A 187 36.97 -17.93 -9.76
C ALA A 187 37.06 -18.89 -8.57
N ASP A 188 37.81 -18.49 -7.55
CA ASP A 188 37.95 -19.23 -6.29
C ASP A 188 37.40 -18.35 -5.16
N ILE A 189 36.35 -18.84 -4.48
CA ILE A 189 35.63 -18.13 -3.42
C ILE A 189 35.99 -18.78 -2.08
N ASP A 190 36.57 -18.00 -1.16
CA ASP A 190 36.80 -18.38 0.24
C ASP A 190 36.20 -17.31 1.15
N LEU A 191 35.03 -17.63 1.71
CA LEU A 191 34.22 -16.70 2.49
C LEU A 191 33.75 -17.39 3.77
N ARG A 192 34.32 -16.98 4.90
CA ARG A 192 34.03 -17.61 6.19
C ARG A 192 33.70 -16.57 7.23
N TRP A 193 32.66 -16.83 8.00
CA TRP A 193 32.27 -16.02 9.14
C TRP A 193 32.57 -16.78 10.42
N ASP A 194 33.10 -16.07 11.43
CA ASP A 194 32.90 -16.46 12.82
C ASP A 194 31.67 -15.73 13.32
N SER A 195 30.67 -16.47 13.80
CA SER A 195 29.43 -15.86 14.28
C SER A 195 29.58 -15.14 15.62
N GLY A 196 30.66 -15.40 16.35
CA GLY A 196 30.77 -15.00 17.74
C GLY A 196 29.64 -15.58 18.59
N ARG A 197 29.28 -14.90 19.68
CA ARG A 197 28.17 -15.33 20.55
C ARG A 197 26.82 -14.85 20.02
N ARG A 198 25.77 -15.60 20.36
CA ARG A 198 24.38 -15.16 20.14
C ARG A 198 23.90 -14.35 21.34
N TYR A 199 23.37 -13.16 21.07
CA TYR A 199 22.81 -12.26 22.07
C TYR A 199 21.32 -12.50 22.32
N ASN A 200 20.84 -12.02 23.46
CA ASN A 200 19.46 -12.09 23.90
C ASN A 200 18.81 -10.70 23.93
N MET A 201 17.48 -10.67 23.94
CA MET A 201 16.70 -9.47 24.21
C MET A 201 16.84 -9.09 25.69
N GLY A 202 17.46 -7.95 25.97
CA GLY A 202 17.58 -7.41 27.31
C GLY A 202 16.44 -6.46 27.70
N PRO A 203 16.66 -5.64 28.74
CA PRO A 203 15.64 -4.72 29.26
C PRO A 203 15.35 -3.60 28.26
N ILE A 204 14.08 -3.21 28.19
CA ILE A 204 13.61 -2.11 27.36
C ILE A 204 13.39 -0.84 28.18
N ARG A 205 13.81 0.30 27.65
CA ARG A 205 13.67 1.61 28.30
C ARG A 205 12.92 2.57 27.38
N PHE A 206 11.71 2.93 27.78
CA PHE A 206 10.92 3.94 27.06
C PHE A 206 11.25 5.35 27.58
N HIS A 207 11.77 6.21 26.70
CA HIS A 207 12.04 7.61 26.97
C HIS A 207 10.88 8.46 26.43
N GLN A 208 9.99 8.87 27.34
CA GLN A 208 8.81 9.71 27.05
C GLN A 208 8.29 10.36 28.35
N ASP A 209 7.57 11.47 28.23
CA ASP A 209 7.25 12.34 29.39
C ASP A 209 5.77 12.33 29.84
N TYR A 210 4.86 11.59 29.19
CA TYR A 210 3.41 11.77 29.38
C TYR A 210 2.64 10.51 29.77
N PHE A 211 2.84 9.41 29.05
CA PHE A 211 2.11 8.17 29.27
C PHE A 211 2.58 7.41 30.51
N ASN A 212 1.70 6.59 31.05
CA ASN A 212 2.09 5.62 32.07
C ASN A 212 3.02 4.56 31.44
N PRO A 213 4.20 4.25 32.03
CA PRO A 213 5.10 3.23 31.51
C PRO A 213 4.42 1.89 31.21
N HIS A 214 3.49 1.47 32.08
CA HIS A 214 2.77 0.20 31.93
C HIS A 214 1.92 0.12 30.65
N LEU A 215 1.55 1.26 30.04
CA LEU A 215 0.84 1.26 28.76
C LEU A 215 1.71 0.70 27.63
N LEU A 216 3.00 1.07 27.62
CA LEU A 216 3.93 0.72 26.54
C LEU A 216 4.55 -0.66 26.77
N ASP A 217 4.74 -1.07 28.03
CA ASP A 217 5.23 -2.40 28.39
C ASP A 217 4.34 -3.52 27.83
N GLN A 218 3.03 -3.28 27.69
CA GLN A 218 2.08 -4.24 27.13
C GLN A 218 2.28 -4.49 25.62
N LEU A 219 3.02 -3.63 24.92
CA LEU A 219 3.32 -3.76 23.50
C LEU A 219 4.58 -4.62 23.25
N VAL A 220 5.27 -5.04 24.30
CA VAL A 220 6.50 -5.81 24.22
C VAL A 220 6.16 -7.29 24.06
N TYR A 221 6.26 -7.81 22.84
CA TYR A 221 5.87 -9.19 22.48
C TYR A 221 6.95 -10.26 22.76
N TRP A 222 7.97 -9.93 23.56
CA TRP A 222 9.03 -10.87 23.91
C TRP A 222 9.26 -10.89 25.41
N LYS A 223 9.90 -11.98 25.87
CA LYS A 223 10.39 -12.10 27.23
C LYS A 223 11.86 -11.70 27.24
N GLU A 224 12.26 -10.94 28.25
CA GLU A 224 13.66 -10.65 28.55
C GLU A 224 14.44 -11.98 28.69
N GLY A 225 15.67 -12.01 28.17
CA GLY A 225 16.51 -13.20 28.08
C GLY A 225 16.17 -14.16 26.94
N SER A 226 15.10 -13.93 26.18
CA SER A 226 14.86 -14.69 24.94
C SER A 226 15.84 -14.29 23.85
N TYR A 227 16.18 -15.19 22.92
CA TYR A 227 17.11 -14.87 21.82
C TYR A 227 16.73 -13.57 21.09
N TYR A 228 17.76 -12.77 20.80
CA TYR A 228 17.58 -11.54 20.05
C TYR A 228 17.00 -11.85 18.66
N HIS A 229 16.05 -11.02 18.23
CA HIS A 229 15.51 -11.08 16.88
C HIS A 229 15.00 -9.71 16.47
N GLU A 230 15.53 -9.14 15.38
CA GLU A 230 15.18 -7.80 14.91
C GLU A 230 13.68 -7.64 14.62
N GLY A 231 13.05 -8.66 14.02
CA GLY A 231 11.60 -8.66 13.80
C GLY A 231 10.72 -8.45 15.05
N LYS A 232 11.23 -8.69 16.27
CA LYS A 232 10.53 -8.32 17.51
C LYS A 232 10.48 -6.80 17.70
N LEU A 233 11.57 -6.12 17.38
CA LEU A 233 11.68 -4.65 17.40
C LEU A 233 10.83 -4.01 16.31
N ASP A 234 10.79 -4.61 15.12
CA ASP A 234 9.94 -4.12 14.02
C ASP A 234 8.45 -4.22 14.40
N ARG A 235 8.03 -5.34 14.98
CA ARG A 235 6.66 -5.47 15.49
C ARG A 235 6.32 -4.45 16.57
N LEU A 236 7.27 -4.13 17.46
CA LEU A 236 7.09 -3.06 18.44
C LEU A 236 6.96 -1.70 17.74
N ARG A 237 7.81 -1.41 16.75
CA ARG A 237 7.73 -0.17 15.95
C ARG A 237 6.37 -0.03 15.29
N GLU A 238 5.88 -1.08 14.64
CA GLU A 238 4.55 -1.11 14.01
C GLU A 238 3.43 -0.87 15.02
N SER A 239 3.52 -1.48 16.20
CA SER A 239 2.52 -1.30 17.27
C SER A 239 2.50 0.13 17.80
N LEU A 240 3.67 0.75 17.98
CA LEU A 240 3.82 2.14 18.37
C LEU A 240 3.32 3.12 17.29
N LEU A 241 3.54 2.80 16.01
CA LEU A 241 3.01 3.56 14.88
C LEU A 241 1.48 3.48 14.82
N LYS A 242 0.91 2.26 14.96
CA LYS A 242 -0.56 2.03 14.99
C LYS A 242 -1.24 2.81 16.12
N LEU A 243 -0.54 3.06 17.23
CA LEU A 243 -1.05 3.88 18.33
C LEU A 243 -1.22 5.35 17.98
N ASP A 244 -0.51 5.85 16.97
CA ASP A 244 -0.65 7.24 16.49
C ASP A 244 -0.43 8.29 17.60
N TYR A 245 0.27 7.94 18.70
CA TYR A 245 0.58 8.85 19.79
C TYR A 245 1.84 9.69 19.53
N PHE A 246 2.74 9.16 18.71
CA PHE A 246 4.10 9.66 18.55
C PHE A 246 4.34 10.12 17.12
N SER A 247 5.06 11.24 16.95
CA SER A 247 5.46 11.75 15.63
C SER A 247 6.83 11.23 15.21
N ALA A 248 7.66 10.80 16.17
CA ALA A 248 8.95 10.16 15.93
C ALA A 248 9.14 9.02 16.93
N ILE A 249 9.62 7.89 16.41
CA ILE A 249 9.89 6.65 17.15
C ILE A 249 11.30 6.22 16.76
N ASP A 250 12.23 6.25 17.70
CA ASP A 250 13.62 5.82 17.53
C ASP A 250 13.87 4.64 18.49
N ILE A 251 14.15 3.46 17.90
CA ILE A 251 14.39 2.21 18.63
C ILE A 251 15.82 1.81 18.36
N GLN A 252 16.64 1.77 19.42
CA GLN A 252 18.06 1.49 19.34
C GLN A 252 18.39 0.31 20.25
N SER A 253 18.81 -0.81 19.64
CA SER A 253 19.50 -1.87 20.36
C SER A 253 20.95 -1.47 20.57
N LYS A 254 21.50 -1.72 21.76
CA LYS A 254 22.89 -1.38 22.09
C LYS A 254 23.70 -2.63 22.48
N PRO A 255 24.16 -3.44 21.51
CA PRO A 255 24.97 -4.63 21.78
C PRO A 255 26.22 -4.36 22.62
N GLU A 256 26.80 -3.16 22.47
CA GLU A 256 27.97 -2.69 23.22
C GLU A 256 27.69 -2.49 24.72
N GLU A 257 26.42 -2.31 25.11
CA GLU A 257 25.98 -2.21 26.51
C GLU A 257 25.41 -3.54 27.04
N ALA A 258 25.60 -4.66 26.31
CA ALA A 258 25.11 -5.96 26.74
C ALA A 258 25.73 -6.42 28.06
N ASP A 259 24.91 -7.05 28.90
CA ASP A 259 25.37 -7.56 30.19
C ASP A 259 26.24 -8.82 30.07
N ALA A 260 26.68 -9.35 31.23
CA ALA A 260 27.50 -10.56 31.28
C ALA A 260 26.79 -11.81 30.70
N LYS A 261 25.45 -11.82 30.64
CA LYS A 261 24.65 -12.90 30.05
C LYS A 261 24.42 -12.73 28.55
N GLY A 262 24.79 -11.58 27.99
CA GLY A 262 24.54 -11.24 26.58
C GLY A 262 23.14 -10.64 26.36
N ASP A 263 22.50 -10.12 27.39
CA ASP A 263 21.20 -9.45 27.30
C ASP A 263 21.41 -8.01 26.80
N VAL A 264 20.92 -7.71 25.59
CA VAL A 264 21.12 -6.42 24.92
C VAL A 264 20.04 -5.42 25.32
N PRO A 265 20.37 -4.29 25.96
CA PRO A 265 19.39 -3.27 26.28
C PRO A 265 18.85 -2.58 25.02
N VAL A 266 17.58 -2.19 25.07
CA VAL A 266 16.89 -1.50 23.97
C VAL A 266 16.35 -0.17 24.48
N ASP A 267 16.86 0.93 23.94
CA ASP A 267 16.39 2.28 24.23
C ASP A 267 15.36 2.70 23.18
N VAL A 268 14.18 3.10 23.63
CA VAL A 268 13.08 3.55 22.78
C VAL A 268 12.76 5.00 23.08
N LYS A 269 13.20 5.90 22.21
CA LYS A 269 12.94 7.34 22.31
C LYS A 269 11.68 7.70 21.54
N LEU A 270 10.71 8.29 22.25
CA LEU A 270 9.40 8.60 21.70
C LEU A 270 9.12 10.10 21.80
N THR A 271 8.83 10.71 20.66
CA THR A 271 8.40 12.11 20.60
C THR A 271 6.90 12.19 20.41
N LEU A 272 6.20 12.88 21.30
CA LEU A 272 4.74 13.02 21.23
C LEU A 272 4.29 13.77 19.96
N ALA A 273 3.30 13.21 19.27
CA ALA A 273 2.60 13.91 18.21
C ALA A 273 1.68 15.01 18.76
N LYS A 274 1.31 15.98 17.92
CA LYS A 274 0.31 16.99 18.28
C LYS A 274 -0.98 16.32 18.74
N ARG A 275 -1.39 16.58 19.97
CA ARG A 275 -2.51 15.90 20.66
C ARG A 275 -3.84 15.88 19.89
N SER A 276 -4.11 16.90 19.07
CA SER A 276 -5.42 17.07 18.42
C SER A 276 -5.27 17.23 16.92
N ILE A 277 -6.11 16.53 16.18
CA ILE A 277 -6.29 16.66 14.74
C ILE A 277 -7.65 17.32 14.53
N TYR A 278 -7.67 18.41 13.77
CA TYR A 278 -8.88 19.09 13.38
C TYR A 278 -9.12 18.83 11.89
N THR A 279 -10.31 18.36 11.56
CA THR A 279 -10.70 18.03 10.20
C THR A 279 -11.85 18.93 9.81
N SER A 280 -11.74 19.59 8.66
CA SER A 280 -12.84 20.33 8.04
C SER A 280 -12.91 19.96 6.56
N GLY A 281 -14.13 19.83 6.03
CA GLY A 281 -14.35 19.50 4.64
C GLY A 281 -15.74 19.88 4.18
N LEU A 282 -15.90 20.03 2.87
CA LEU A 282 -17.20 20.19 2.22
C LEU A 282 -17.65 18.83 1.68
N SER A 283 -18.94 18.54 1.76
CA SER A 283 -19.56 17.34 1.21
C SER A 283 -20.68 17.70 0.25
N TYR A 284 -20.86 16.89 -0.78
CA TYR A 284 -22.03 16.94 -1.65
C TYR A 284 -22.40 15.53 -2.04
N GLY A 285 -23.68 15.20 -1.90
CA GLY A 285 -24.26 13.97 -2.41
C GLY A 285 -25.60 14.26 -3.02
N SER A 286 -25.96 13.54 -4.07
CA SER A 286 -27.29 13.62 -4.71
C SER A 286 -28.43 13.47 -3.68
N GLU A 287 -28.21 12.63 -2.68
CA GLU A 287 -29.20 12.28 -1.65
C GLU A 287 -29.17 13.17 -0.40
N SER A 288 -27.98 13.51 0.08
CA SER A 288 -27.82 14.32 1.29
C SER A 288 -27.87 15.83 1.02
N GLY A 289 -27.68 16.23 -0.24
CA GLY A 289 -27.41 17.61 -0.63
C GLY A 289 -26.01 18.05 -0.26
N ALA A 290 -25.79 19.37 -0.35
CA ALA A 290 -24.54 20.01 0.08
C ALA A 290 -24.42 20.01 1.61
N GLY A 291 -23.20 19.92 2.12
CA GLY A 291 -22.93 19.89 3.55
C GLY A 291 -21.50 20.24 3.93
N VAL A 292 -21.27 20.27 5.23
CA VAL A 292 -19.97 20.48 5.86
C VAL A 292 -19.68 19.33 6.82
N ARG A 293 -18.42 18.90 6.85
CA ARG A 293 -17.90 17.90 7.77
C ARG A 293 -16.87 18.56 8.68
N LEU A 294 -17.09 18.44 9.98
CA LEU A 294 -16.18 18.91 11.02
C LEU A 294 -15.79 17.73 11.90
N GLY A 295 -14.52 17.65 12.27
CA GLY A 295 -13.97 16.55 13.07
C GLY A 295 -12.91 17.04 14.05
N VAL A 296 -12.89 16.42 15.23
CA VAL A 296 -11.83 16.59 16.21
C VAL A 296 -11.43 15.21 16.72
N ASP A 297 -10.20 14.81 16.46
CA ASP A 297 -9.60 13.61 17.02
C ASP A 297 -8.55 13.99 18.06
N ARG A 298 -8.74 13.54 19.29
CA ARG A 298 -7.73 13.58 20.35
C ARG A 298 -6.96 12.26 20.31
N ARG A 299 -5.71 12.31 19.84
CA ARG A 299 -4.77 11.18 19.82
C ARG A 299 -4.62 10.57 21.21
N TYR A 300 -4.67 11.38 22.25
CA TYR A 300 -4.72 10.95 23.65
C TYR A 300 -5.46 11.98 24.52
N VAL A 301 -6.24 11.51 25.50
CA VAL A 301 -6.94 12.36 26.47
C VAL A 301 -6.35 12.31 27.87
N ASN A 302 -5.63 11.23 28.21
CA ASN A 302 -5.01 11.02 29.52
C ASN A 302 -3.72 10.19 29.38
N THR A 303 -3.01 10.02 30.50
CA THR A 303 -1.76 9.24 30.59
C THR A 303 -1.96 7.74 30.37
N ARG A 304 -3.20 7.24 30.34
CA ARG A 304 -3.55 5.84 30.03
C ARG A 304 -3.75 5.58 28.54
N GLY A 305 -3.51 6.58 27.67
CA GLY A 305 -3.64 6.41 26.21
C GLY A 305 -5.07 6.41 25.68
N HIS A 306 -6.07 6.79 26.48
CA HIS A 306 -7.45 6.84 25.99
C HIS A 306 -7.58 7.85 24.85
N LYS A 307 -8.43 7.58 23.87
CA LYS A 307 -8.69 8.46 22.72
C LYS A 307 -10.13 8.97 22.74
N LEU A 308 -10.34 10.14 22.15
CA LEU A 308 -11.67 10.71 21.94
C LEU A 308 -11.76 11.20 20.50
N SER A 309 -12.83 10.85 19.80
CA SER A 309 -13.16 11.43 18.49
C SER A 309 -14.55 12.03 18.52
N ALA A 310 -14.74 13.14 17.83
CA ALA A 310 -16.04 13.75 17.59
C ALA A 310 -16.12 14.19 16.14
N GLN A 311 -17.18 13.80 15.44
CA GLN A 311 -17.42 14.10 14.04
C GLN A 311 -18.85 14.59 13.86
N LEU A 312 -18.99 15.73 13.18
CA LEU A 312 -20.25 16.32 12.76
C LEU A 312 -20.29 16.34 11.22
N ASP A 313 -21.27 15.69 10.64
CA ASP A 313 -21.63 15.82 9.23
C ASP A 313 -22.97 16.54 9.16
N TYR A 314 -22.97 17.77 8.63
CA TYR A 314 -24.14 18.63 8.54
C TYR A 314 -24.42 18.92 7.06
N ALA A 315 -25.36 18.18 6.48
CA ALA A 315 -25.83 18.36 5.12
C ALA A 315 -27.31 18.79 5.09
N GLN A 316 -27.76 19.30 3.95
CA GLN A 316 -29.12 19.83 3.75
C GLN A 316 -30.22 18.86 4.20
N LYS A 317 -30.13 17.59 3.79
CA LYS A 317 -31.14 16.55 4.06
C LYS A 317 -30.71 15.55 5.14
N ARG A 318 -29.47 15.65 5.65
CA ARG A 318 -28.89 14.66 6.56
C ARG A 318 -27.94 15.31 7.55
N LYS A 319 -28.14 15.03 8.84
CA LYS A 319 -27.26 15.51 9.92
C LYS A 319 -26.85 14.30 10.76
N SER A 320 -25.56 14.16 11.01
CA SER A 320 -25.00 13.07 11.80
C SER A 320 -23.94 13.61 12.74
N PHE A 321 -24.12 13.37 14.03
CA PHE A 321 -23.11 13.60 15.04
C PHE A 321 -22.67 12.28 15.65
N ILE A 322 -21.38 11.99 15.63
CA ILE A 322 -20.79 10.78 16.20
C ILE A 322 -19.69 11.21 17.16
N THR A 323 -19.71 10.69 18.38
CA THR A 323 -18.59 10.79 19.32
C THR A 323 -18.21 9.40 19.81
N SER A 324 -16.92 9.14 19.96
CA SER A 324 -16.42 7.86 20.46
C SER A 324 -15.27 8.04 21.42
N TYR A 325 -15.32 7.30 22.53
CA TYR A 325 -14.26 7.20 23.51
C TYR A 325 -13.65 5.81 23.45
N ARG A 326 -12.35 5.74 23.18
CA ARG A 326 -11.62 4.48 23.00
C ARG A 326 -10.59 4.28 24.09
N ILE A 327 -10.56 3.09 24.67
CA ILE A 327 -9.63 2.68 25.73
C ILE A 327 -8.77 1.54 25.16
N PRO A 328 -7.43 1.66 25.18
CA PRO A 328 -6.54 0.60 24.72
C PRO A 328 -6.74 -0.70 25.50
N ALA A 329 -6.73 -1.85 24.83
CA ALA A 329 -7.02 -3.14 25.43
C ALA A 329 -6.05 -4.25 24.96
N PHE A 330 -4.79 -4.20 25.40
CA PHE A 330 -3.72 -5.09 24.91
C PHE A 330 -3.55 -6.42 25.65
N ARG A 331 -4.29 -6.64 26.75
CA ARG A 331 -4.00 -7.75 27.68
C ARG A 331 -4.15 -9.16 27.09
N TRP A 332 -5.09 -9.39 26.18
CA TRP A 332 -5.37 -10.73 25.59
C TRP A 332 -5.41 -10.73 24.07
N LEU A 333 -5.81 -9.60 23.48
CA LEU A 333 -5.97 -9.45 22.04
C LEU A 333 -5.91 -7.97 21.72
N ASP A 334 -4.99 -7.55 20.87
CA ASP A 334 -4.77 -6.14 20.55
C ASP A 334 -6.04 -5.51 20.01
N GLY A 335 -6.41 -4.34 20.53
CA GLY A 335 -7.65 -3.69 20.16
C GLY A 335 -8.12 -2.69 21.20
N TRP A 336 -9.43 -2.43 21.21
CA TRP A 336 -9.99 -1.29 21.93
C TRP A 336 -11.32 -1.65 22.59
N TYR A 337 -11.53 -1.15 23.81
CA TYR A 337 -12.89 -0.92 24.29
C TYR A 337 -13.37 0.42 23.77
N THR A 338 -14.57 0.46 23.19
CA THR A 338 -15.14 1.67 22.60
C THR A 338 -16.54 1.92 23.12
N ALA A 339 -16.76 3.12 23.65
CA ALA A 339 -18.09 3.66 23.91
C ALA A 339 -18.38 4.74 22.87
N SER A 340 -19.48 4.62 22.13
CA SER A 340 -19.86 5.60 21.12
C SER A 340 -21.31 6.04 21.24
N PHE A 341 -21.55 7.28 20.85
CA PHE A 341 -22.84 7.90 20.73
C PHE A 341 -23.00 8.43 19.31
N ARG A 342 -24.14 8.12 18.69
CA ARG A 342 -24.54 8.65 17.40
C ARG A 342 -25.91 9.29 17.52
N ALA A 343 -26.03 10.53 17.05
CA ALA A 343 -27.30 11.18 16.78
C ALA A 343 -27.43 11.39 15.28
N TYR A 344 -28.54 10.97 14.70
CA TYR A 344 -28.78 11.00 13.26
C TYR A 344 -30.15 11.57 12.97
N ASP A 345 -30.23 12.45 11.97
CA ASP A 345 -31.43 13.11 11.49
C ASP A 345 -31.40 13.11 9.97
N GLU A 346 -32.48 12.61 9.36
CA GLU A 346 -32.64 12.50 7.92
C GLU A 346 -34.03 13.04 7.56
N GLN A 347 -34.04 14.09 6.74
CA GLN A 347 -35.25 14.80 6.33
C GLN A 347 -35.26 14.87 4.81
N THR A 348 -36.09 14.03 4.21
CA THR A 348 -36.28 13.94 2.77
C THR A 348 -37.73 14.26 2.41
N ASP A 349 -38.04 14.20 1.12
CA ASP A 349 -39.38 14.49 0.62
C ASP A 349 -40.41 13.39 0.95
N TYR A 350 -39.96 12.22 1.43
CA TYR A 350 -40.82 11.08 1.74
C TYR A 350 -40.65 10.50 3.14
N ILE A 351 -39.51 10.71 3.80
CA ILE A 351 -39.23 10.22 5.16
C ILE A 351 -38.63 11.31 6.04
N ASP A 352 -39.13 11.38 7.28
CA ASP A 352 -38.56 12.16 8.39
C ASP A 352 -38.16 11.18 9.49
N LEU A 353 -36.85 10.98 9.66
CA LEU A 353 -36.27 9.97 10.54
C LEU A 353 -35.28 10.61 11.49
N ARG A 354 -35.39 10.29 12.77
CA ARG A 354 -34.39 10.67 13.77
C ARG A 354 -34.05 9.50 14.68
N ASN A 355 -32.76 9.24 14.88
CA ASN A 355 -32.33 8.23 15.82
C ASN A 355 -31.17 8.66 16.71
N VAL A 356 -31.11 8.00 17.85
CA VAL A 356 -30.00 8.05 18.79
C VAL A 356 -29.54 6.62 19.03
N LYS A 357 -28.24 6.38 18.88
CA LYS A 357 -27.61 5.08 19.10
C LYS A 357 -26.45 5.20 20.08
N LEU A 358 -26.52 4.42 21.16
CA LEU A 358 -25.40 4.17 22.08
C LEU A 358 -24.81 2.81 21.78
N THR A 359 -23.49 2.71 21.72
CA THR A 359 -22.79 1.44 21.47
C THR A 359 -21.64 1.27 22.45
N GLY A 360 -21.62 0.16 23.18
CA GLY A 360 -20.45 -0.31 23.91
C GLY A 360 -19.85 -1.50 23.15
N SER A 361 -18.55 -1.51 22.89
CA SER A 361 -17.92 -2.56 22.09
C SER A 361 -16.49 -2.89 22.51
N ARG A 362 -16.05 -4.09 22.12
CA ARG A 362 -14.66 -4.57 22.20
C ARG A 362 -14.24 -5.04 20.81
N SER A 363 -13.24 -4.37 20.23
CA SER A 363 -12.58 -4.80 18.99
C SER A 363 -11.32 -5.57 19.29
N GLY A 364 -10.96 -6.58 18.49
CA GLY A 364 -9.74 -7.36 18.64
C GLY A 364 -9.15 -7.81 17.29
N GLU A 365 -7.86 -7.61 17.12
CA GLU A 365 -7.06 -8.03 15.95
C GLU A 365 -6.62 -9.48 16.14
N ILE A 366 -7.24 -10.41 15.41
CA ILE A 366 -6.95 -11.86 15.49
C ILE A 366 -5.64 -12.18 14.75
N ASN A 367 -5.43 -11.52 13.61
CA ASN A 367 -4.20 -11.51 12.83
C ASN A 367 -4.16 -10.23 11.99
N GLU A 368 -3.14 -10.09 11.13
CA GLU A 368 -2.93 -8.91 10.29
C GLU A 368 -4.10 -8.55 9.35
N HIS A 369 -4.99 -9.51 9.06
CA HIS A 369 -6.12 -9.35 8.14
C HIS A 369 -7.48 -9.28 8.85
N TRP A 370 -7.64 -9.99 9.98
CA TRP A 370 -8.92 -10.19 10.66
C TRP A 370 -9.07 -9.33 11.92
N MET A 371 -10.15 -8.55 11.96
CA MET A 371 -10.58 -7.80 13.15
C MET A 371 -12.01 -8.17 13.53
N VAL A 372 -12.23 -8.59 14.78
CA VAL A 372 -13.56 -8.94 15.30
C VAL A 372 -14.01 -7.89 16.31
N ILE A 373 -15.28 -7.49 16.24
CA ILE A 373 -15.90 -6.50 17.12
C ILE A 373 -17.15 -7.12 17.73
N ALA A 374 -17.17 -7.26 19.06
CA ALA A 374 -18.37 -7.59 19.82
C ALA A 374 -18.94 -6.31 20.42
N SER A 375 -20.24 -6.08 20.26
CA SER A 375 -20.89 -4.84 20.69
C SER A 375 -22.28 -5.07 21.28
N LEU A 376 -22.68 -4.18 22.17
CA LEU A 376 -24.05 -4.03 22.67
C LEU A 376 -24.54 -2.65 22.24
N ASN A 377 -25.71 -2.62 21.60
CA ASN A 377 -26.26 -1.44 20.96
C ASN A 377 -27.61 -1.10 21.57
N ALA A 378 -27.80 0.14 21.99
CA ALA A 378 -29.11 0.70 22.35
C ALA A 378 -29.49 1.76 21.31
N LEU A 379 -30.53 1.48 20.53
CA LEU A 379 -31.03 2.32 19.45
C LEU A 379 -32.44 2.81 19.80
N ARG A 380 -32.67 4.10 19.70
CA ARG A 380 -34.02 4.67 19.69
C ARG A 380 -34.21 5.45 18.42
N GLU A 381 -35.23 5.07 17.65
CA GLU A 381 -35.55 5.71 16.38
C GLU A 381 -37.01 6.12 16.37
N ARG A 382 -37.28 7.30 15.81
CA ARG A 382 -38.61 7.73 15.41
C ARG A 382 -38.61 8.03 13.92
N TRP A 383 -39.68 7.66 13.25
CA TRP A 383 -39.82 7.92 11.82
C TRP A 383 -41.28 8.16 11.46
N ARG A 384 -41.49 8.82 10.33
CA ARG A 384 -42.78 8.90 9.65
C ARG A 384 -42.56 8.98 8.16
N TYR A 385 -43.53 8.49 7.42
CA TYR A 385 -43.57 8.59 5.96
C TYR A 385 -44.58 9.67 5.57
N ALA A 386 -44.28 10.38 4.49
CA ALA A 386 -45.25 11.29 3.89
C ALA A 386 -46.37 10.50 3.19
N THR A 387 -47.53 11.15 3.04
CA THR A 387 -48.64 10.71 2.18
C THR A 387 -48.91 11.83 1.18
N ASP A 388 -48.98 11.54 -0.11
CA ASP A 388 -49.01 12.49 -1.22
C ASP A 388 -47.89 13.55 -1.17
N LYS A 389 -46.69 13.16 -0.67
CA LYS A 389 -45.54 14.06 -0.40
C LYS A 389 -45.84 15.19 0.60
N VAL A 390 -46.90 15.04 1.40
CA VAL A 390 -47.24 15.93 2.51
C VAL A 390 -47.18 15.12 3.80
N PHE A 391 -46.64 15.70 4.87
CA PHE A 391 -46.59 15.06 6.19
C PHE A 391 -47.86 15.33 7.04
N ASP A 392 -48.95 15.76 6.41
CA ASP A 392 -50.19 16.12 7.10
C ASP A 392 -50.91 14.86 7.57
N GLY A 393 -51.28 14.81 8.85
CA GLY A 393 -51.83 13.62 9.50
C GLY A 393 -50.86 12.44 9.72
N ALA A 394 -49.61 12.50 9.24
CA ALA A 394 -48.62 11.44 9.41
C ALA A 394 -48.12 11.34 10.87
N LEU A 395 -48.47 10.24 11.55
CA LEU A 395 -48.05 9.96 12.92
C LEU A 395 -46.61 9.42 12.95
N TYR A 396 -45.87 9.81 13.99
CA TYR A 396 -44.56 9.23 14.24
C TYR A 396 -44.69 7.82 14.83
N GLU A 397 -44.03 6.87 14.19
CA GLU A 397 -43.70 5.60 14.79
C GLU A 397 -42.42 5.76 15.62
N THR A 398 -42.29 4.97 16.68
CA THR A 398 -41.10 4.96 17.53
C THR A 398 -40.75 3.52 17.90
N SER A 399 -39.47 3.20 17.89
CA SER A 399 -38.97 1.90 18.32
C SER A 399 -37.66 2.05 19.08
N THR A 400 -37.58 1.33 20.20
CA THR A 400 -36.40 1.20 21.05
C THR A 400 -35.90 -0.23 20.98
N LEU A 401 -34.62 -0.41 20.66
CA LEU A 401 -34.00 -1.71 20.52
C LEU A 401 -32.68 -1.77 21.30
N LEU A 402 -32.54 -2.82 22.12
CA LEU A 402 -31.30 -3.22 22.78
C LEU A 402 -30.86 -4.56 22.19
N TYR A 403 -29.73 -4.59 21.49
CA TYR A 403 -29.27 -5.79 20.80
C TYR A 403 -27.75 -5.99 20.84
N PRO A 404 -27.25 -7.21 21.10
CA PRO A 404 -25.87 -7.57 20.80
C PRO A 404 -25.63 -7.62 19.28
N GLN A 405 -24.40 -7.35 18.88
CA GLN A 405 -23.90 -7.51 17.51
C GLN A 405 -22.45 -7.99 17.55
N ILE A 406 -22.14 -8.97 16.71
CA ILE A 406 -20.78 -9.40 16.39
C ILE A 406 -20.50 -9.02 14.94
N GLU A 407 -19.34 -8.43 14.69
CA GLU A 407 -18.88 -8.03 13.36
C GLU A 407 -17.45 -8.53 13.14
N ALA A 408 -17.21 -9.19 12.01
CA ALA A 408 -15.89 -9.65 11.59
C ALA A 408 -15.50 -8.93 10.31
N ASN A 409 -14.40 -8.20 10.35
CA ASN A 409 -13.83 -7.48 9.22
C ASN A 409 -12.59 -8.22 8.73
N TYR A 410 -12.50 -8.41 7.42
CA TYR A 410 -11.33 -8.94 6.74
C TYR A 410 -10.80 -7.92 5.75
N VAL A 411 -9.50 -7.65 5.79
CA VAL A 411 -8.81 -6.81 4.80
C VAL A 411 -7.51 -7.48 4.41
N GLY A 412 -7.49 -8.13 3.25
CA GLY A 412 -6.31 -8.77 2.64
C GLY A 412 -6.14 -8.25 1.23
N VAL A 413 -5.70 -6.99 1.13
CA VAL A 413 -5.43 -6.28 -0.13
C VAL A 413 -3.98 -5.79 -0.17
N ASP A 414 -3.47 -5.60 -1.37
CA ASP A 414 -2.12 -5.09 -1.64
C ASP A 414 -1.90 -3.66 -1.15
N ASP A 415 -2.86 -2.76 -1.38
CA ASP A 415 -2.81 -1.37 -0.92
C ASP A 415 -4.17 -0.95 -0.34
N LYS A 416 -4.16 -0.22 0.79
CA LYS A 416 -5.39 0.17 1.51
C LYS A 416 -6.07 1.42 0.95
N VAL A 417 -5.38 2.23 0.16
CA VAL A 417 -5.91 3.46 -0.45
C VAL A 417 -6.37 3.18 -1.88
N PHE A 418 -5.60 2.36 -2.62
CA PHE A 418 -5.87 1.98 -3.99
C PHE A 418 -5.69 0.47 -4.21
N PRO A 419 -6.62 -0.36 -3.71
CA PRO A 419 -6.52 -1.82 -3.86
C PRO A 419 -6.53 -2.23 -5.32
N ARG A 420 -5.61 -3.10 -5.73
CA ARG A 420 -5.62 -3.71 -7.06
C ARG A 420 -5.73 -5.22 -6.98
N SER A 421 -5.26 -5.84 -5.91
CA SER A 421 -5.30 -7.29 -5.75
C SER A 421 -5.73 -7.68 -4.34
N GLY A 422 -6.59 -8.68 -4.25
CA GLY A 422 -7.00 -9.28 -2.97
C GLY A 422 -8.48 -9.09 -2.68
N PHE A 423 -8.85 -9.21 -1.41
CA PHE A 423 -10.24 -9.13 -0.98
C PHE A 423 -10.41 -8.36 0.34
N SER A 424 -11.52 -7.66 0.45
CA SER A 424 -12.01 -7.10 1.71
C SER A 424 -13.46 -7.50 1.93
N GLY A 425 -13.89 -7.51 3.19
CA GLY A 425 -15.28 -7.81 3.48
C GLY A 425 -15.62 -7.67 4.95
N ASN A 426 -16.91 -7.57 5.23
CA ASN A 426 -17.42 -7.58 6.59
C ASN A 426 -18.65 -8.50 6.70
N VAL A 427 -18.70 -9.26 7.80
CA VAL A 427 -19.85 -10.07 8.19
C VAL A 427 -20.34 -9.55 9.52
N SER A 428 -21.64 -9.26 9.64
CA SER A 428 -22.26 -8.85 10.90
C SER A 428 -23.47 -9.71 11.24
N LEU A 429 -23.54 -10.12 12.49
CA LEU A 429 -24.66 -10.85 13.09
C LEU A 429 -25.18 -10.02 14.25
N ARG A 430 -26.48 -9.78 14.30
CA ARG A 430 -27.12 -9.02 15.38
C ARG A 430 -28.51 -9.59 15.69
N GLY A 431 -28.99 -9.39 16.90
CA GLY A 431 -30.35 -9.82 17.23
C GLY A 431 -30.88 -9.17 18.49
N GLY A 432 -32.17 -8.85 18.49
CA GLY A 432 -32.90 -8.29 19.63
C GLY A 432 -34.03 -9.22 20.05
N THR A 433 -34.39 -9.20 21.32
CA THR A 433 -35.52 -9.96 21.86
C THR A 433 -36.52 -9.03 22.52
N LYS A 434 -37.79 -9.12 22.12
CA LYS A 434 -38.86 -8.31 22.67
C LYS A 434 -38.95 -8.48 24.19
N GLY A 435 -39.05 -7.38 24.93
CA GLY A 435 -39.12 -7.36 26.39
C GLY A 435 -37.77 -7.31 27.11
N LEU A 436 -36.64 -7.59 26.42
CA LEU A 436 -35.28 -7.41 26.96
C LEU A 436 -34.70 -6.05 26.51
N GLY A 437 -35.45 -4.97 26.72
CA GLY A 437 -35.09 -3.62 26.26
C GLY A 437 -35.27 -3.39 24.76
N SER A 438 -35.86 -4.35 24.03
CA SER A 438 -36.27 -4.20 22.63
C SER A 438 -37.79 -4.26 22.47
N ASP A 439 -38.33 -3.45 21.56
CA ASP A 439 -39.76 -3.44 21.19
C ASP A 439 -40.14 -4.58 20.22
N ALA A 440 -39.15 -5.13 19.50
CA ALA A 440 -39.33 -6.22 18.55
C ALA A 440 -38.26 -7.32 18.73
N SER A 441 -38.65 -8.56 18.43
CA SER A 441 -37.72 -9.68 18.31
C SER A 441 -37.23 -9.78 16.86
N PHE A 442 -35.92 -9.88 16.67
CA PHE A 442 -35.32 -10.08 15.37
C PHE A 442 -33.94 -10.74 15.47
N ALA A 443 -33.55 -11.45 14.43
CA ALA A 443 -32.17 -11.77 14.14
C ALA A 443 -31.84 -11.24 12.74
N GLN A 444 -30.61 -10.76 12.53
CA GLN A 444 -30.18 -10.24 11.24
C GLN A 444 -28.73 -10.65 10.96
N ALA A 445 -28.49 -11.13 9.75
CA ALA A 445 -27.18 -11.39 9.19
C ALA A 445 -26.96 -10.49 7.98
N LEU A 446 -25.78 -9.91 7.85
CA LEU A 446 -25.36 -9.09 6.71
C LEU A 446 -23.91 -9.42 6.36
N MET A 447 -23.66 -9.68 5.09
CA MET A 447 -22.34 -9.94 4.53
C MET A 447 -22.09 -8.99 3.36
N ARG A 448 -20.92 -8.36 3.34
CA ARG A 448 -20.42 -7.55 2.21
C ARG A 448 -19.02 -8.00 1.85
N VAL A 449 -18.75 -8.11 0.56
CA VAL A 449 -17.46 -8.55 0.03
C VAL A 449 -17.08 -7.69 -1.16
N ASN A 450 -15.81 -7.30 -1.21
CA ASN A 450 -15.16 -6.68 -2.36
C ASN A 450 -13.98 -7.56 -2.79
N TRP A 451 -13.87 -7.82 -4.08
CA TRP A 451 -12.75 -8.51 -4.69
C TRP A 451 -12.11 -7.62 -5.76
N PHE A 452 -10.78 -7.55 -5.72
CA PHE A 452 -9.98 -6.70 -6.59
C PHE A 452 -9.02 -7.56 -7.40
N HIS A 453 -8.96 -7.30 -8.70
CA HIS A 453 -8.02 -7.95 -9.59
C HIS A 453 -7.46 -6.98 -10.63
N GLY A 454 -6.16 -6.71 -10.57
CA GLY A 454 -5.45 -5.84 -11.51
C GLY A 454 -4.96 -6.60 -12.74
N PHE A 455 -5.12 -6.01 -13.93
CA PHE A 455 -4.49 -6.50 -15.16
C PHE A 455 -3.38 -5.53 -15.57
N GLY A 456 -2.13 -5.98 -15.58
CA GLY A 456 -0.98 -5.11 -15.84
C GLY A 456 -0.93 -3.90 -14.90
N GLU A 457 -0.43 -2.76 -15.37
CA GLU A 457 -0.25 -1.56 -14.54
C GLU A 457 -1.42 -0.58 -14.55
N ASN A 458 -2.32 -0.68 -15.52
CA ASN A 458 -3.33 0.36 -15.78
C ASN A 458 -4.77 -0.09 -15.54
N ASP A 459 -5.03 -1.39 -15.54
CA ASP A 459 -6.38 -1.93 -15.52
C ASP A 459 -6.69 -2.62 -14.20
N ARG A 460 -7.94 -2.55 -13.77
CA ARG A 460 -8.45 -3.39 -12.68
C ARG A 460 -9.94 -3.69 -12.81
N LEU A 461 -10.32 -4.87 -12.34
CA LEU A 461 -11.69 -5.31 -12.13
C LEU A 461 -12.00 -5.29 -10.64
N ILE A 462 -13.17 -4.76 -10.30
CA ILE A 462 -13.71 -4.73 -8.95
C ILE A 462 -15.05 -5.45 -8.98
N LEU A 463 -15.17 -6.52 -8.19
CA LEU A 463 -16.45 -7.19 -7.95
C LEU A 463 -16.91 -6.87 -6.53
N ARG A 464 -18.18 -6.49 -6.36
CA ARG A 464 -18.80 -6.23 -5.05
C ARG A 464 -20.03 -7.09 -4.89
N GLY A 465 -20.28 -7.54 -3.68
CA GLY A 465 -21.47 -8.29 -3.32
C GLY A 465 -21.98 -7.93 -1.94
N GLU A 466 -23.30 -7.83 -1.79
CA GLU A 466 -23.98 -7.67 -0.52
C GLU A 466 -25.11 -8.69 -0.42
N ALA A 467 -25.20 -9.38 0.72
CA ALA A 467 -26.27 -10.32 1.03
C ALA A 467 -26.70 -10.14 2.48
N GLY A 468 -28.01 -10.02 2.70
CA GLY A 468 -28.56 -9.81 4.04
C GLY A 468 -29.90 -10.48 4.23
N SER A 469 -30.16 -10.92 5.46
CA SER A 469 -31.40 -11.57 5.86
C SER A 469 -31.80 -11.15 7.27
N THR A 470 -33.07 -10.76 7.43
CA THR A 470 -33.70 -10.39 8.70
C THR A 470 -34.83 -11.36 9.02
N TRP A 471 -34.69 -12.09 10.12
CA TRP A 471 -35.70 -12.99 10.64
C TRP A 471 -36.50 -12.26 11.72
N THR A 472 -37.73 -11.87 11.38
CA THR A 472 -38.67 -11.18 12.29
C THR A 472 -40.11 -11.33 11.80
N ASP A 473 -41.04 -11.32 12.75
CA ASP A 473 -42.49 -11.27 12.52
C ASP A 473 -43.05 -9.83 12.56
N ALA A 474 -42.21 -8.85 12.91
CA ALA A 474 -42.62 -7.47 13.15
C ALA A 474 -41.75 -6.45 12.38
N LEU A 475 -41.49 -6.72 11.09
CA LEU A 475 -40.60 -5.88 10.26
C LEU A 475 -41.00 -4.41 10.27
N MET A 476 -42.29 -4.11 10.16
CA MET A 476 -42.79 -2.72 10.14
C MET A 476 -42.70 -2.03 11.50
N ALA A 477 -42.57 -2.78 12.60
CA ALA A 477 -42.29 -2.21 13.92
C ALA A 477 -40.79 -2.00 14.17
N MET A 478 -39.91 -2.55 13.31
CA MET A 478 -38.48 -2.30 13.38
C MET A 478 -38.13 -0.93 12.79
N PRO A 479 -37.15 -0.21 13.35
CA PRO A 479 -36.62 1.02 12.77
C PRO A 479 -36.20 0.84 11.30
N PRO A 480 -36.56 1.76 10.38
CA PRO A 480 -36.03 1.77 9.02
C PRO A 480 -34.51 1.66 8.96
N SER A 481 -33.75 2.20 9.92
CA SER A 481 -32.28 2.04 9.94
C SER A 481 -31.76 0.60 10.08
N LEU A 482 -32.63 -0.36 10.43
CA LEU A 482 -32.32 -1.78 10.49
C LEU A 482 -32.97 -2.60 9.38
N ARG A 483 -33.73 -1.98 8.47
CA ARG A 483 -34.32 -2.66 7.31
C ARG A 483 -33.37 -2.58 6.12
N PHE A 484 -33.46 -3.52 5.20
CA PHE A 484 -32.64 -3.47 3.99
C PHE A 484 -33.29 -2.64 2.89
N PHE A 485 -32.47 -1.90 2.15
CA PHE A 485 -32.89 -1.10 1.01
C PHE A 485 -31.86 -1.23 -0.11
N ALA A 486 -32.31 -1.27 -1.35
CA ALA A 486 -31.44 -1.27 -2.52
C ALA A 486 -31.60 0.00 -3.37
N GLY A 487 -30.59 0.32 -4.16
CA GLY A 487 -30.52 1.53 -5.00
C GLY A 487 -29.61 2.63 -4.43
N GLY A 488 -28.93 3.35 -5.32
CA GLY A 488 -27.95 4.39 -5.01
C GLY A 488 -26.49 3.94 -5.19
N ASP A 489 -25.54 4.85 -4.91
CA ASP A 489 -24.09 4.75 -5.20
C ASP A 489 -23.44 3.42 -4.74
N ASN A 490 -23.76 2.98 -3.52
CA ASN A 490 -23.16 1.77 -2.93
C ASN A 490 -24.08 0.53 -3.00
N SER A 491 -25.07 0.52 -3.89
CA SER A 491 -26.01 -0.59 -4.02
C SER A 491 -26.27 -0.94 -5.49
N ILE A 492 -27.17 -0.21 -6.16
CA ILE A 492 -27.48 -0.40 -7.58
C ILE A 492 -27.50 1.00 -8.21
N ARG A 493 -26.38 1.39 -8.86
CA ARG A 493 -26.27 2.69 -9.53
C ARG A 493 -27.20 2.74 -10.72
N GLY A 494 -27.82 3.90 -10.95
CA GLY A 494 -28.87 4.10 -11.96
C GLY A 494 -30.28 4.09 -11.37
N TYR A 495 -30.41 3.66 -10.11
CA TYR A 495 -31.61 3.84 -9.28
C TYR A 495 -31.34 4.85 -8.18
N ALA A 496 -32.38 5.60 -7.79
CA ALA A 496 -32.30 6.52 -6.67
C ALA A 496 -32.05 5.76 -5.35
N PHE A 497 -31.55 6.47 -4.35
CA PHE A 497 -31.30 5.86 -3.04
C PHE A 497 -32.57 5.29 -2.42
N ARG A 498 -32.48 4.03 -1.98
CA ARG A 498 -33.60 3.26 -1.43
C ARG A 498 -34.80 3.13 -2.38
N GLU A 499 -34.57 3.20 -3.68
CA GLU A 499 -35.65 3.05 -4.66
C GLU A 499 -36.11 1.59 -4.82
N VAL A 500 -35.20 0.62 -4.71
CA VAL A 500 -35.49 -0.79 -4.99
C VAL A 500 -35.92 -1.49 -3.71
N GLY A 501 -37.14 -2.03 -3.69
CA GLY A 501 -37.70 -2.76 -2.55
C GLY A 501 -39.24 -2.80 -2.52
N PRO A 502 -39.84 -3.45 -1.50
CA PRO A 502 -41.27 -3.37 -1.21
C PRO A 502 -41.69 -1.91 -0.98
N ARG A 503 -42.82 -1.51 -1.58
CA ARG A 503 -43.30 -0.13 -1.57
C ARG A 503 -44.74 0.00 -1.10
N THR A 504 -45.10 1.20 -0.65
CA THR A 504 -46.49 1.56 -0.40
C THR A 504 -47.32 1.49 -1.70
N PRO A 505 -48.64 1.23 -1.63
CA PRO A 505 -49.52 1.36 -2.78
C PRO A 505 -49.45 2.76 -3.40
N ARG A 506 -49.84 2.87 -4.68
CA ARG A 506 -50.05 4.17 -5.32
C ARG A 506 -51.14 4.95 -4.58
N PRO A 507 -51.07 6.29 -4.53
CA PRO A 507 -50.21 7.19 -5.32
C PRO A 507 -48.76 7.35 -4.84
N ASP A 508 -48.46 7.01 -3.58
CA ASP A 508 -47.18 7.33 -2.91
C ASP A 508 -45.97 6.52 -3.37
N HIS A 509 -46.11 5.20 -3.41
CA HIS A 509 -45.09 4.30 -3.96
C HIS A 509 -43.67 4.48 -3.36
N PHE A 510 -43.58 4.68 -2.03
CA PHE A 510 -42.34 4.84 -1.26
C PHE A 510 -41.81 3.49 -0.75
N ALA A 511 -40.48 3.32 -0.70
CA ALA A 511 -39.87 2.09 -0.20
C ALA A 511 -39.94 1.99 1.33
N LEU A 512 -40.41 0.84 1.83
CA LEU A 512 -40.58 0.57 3.26
C LEU A 512 -39.39 -0.20 3.87
N GLY A 513 -38.49 -0.68 3.02
CA GLY A 513 -37.42 -1.60 3.38
C GLY A 513 -37.88 -3.06 3.39
N ALA A 514 -36.94 -3.99 3.34
CA ALA A 514 -37.20 -5.41 3.12
C ALA A 514 -36.52 -6.31 4.16
N LYS A 515 -36.97 -7.58 4.22
CA LYS A 515 -36.33 -8.64 5.03
C LYS A 515 -35.01 -9.11 4.45
N TYR A 516 -34.89 -9.14 3.13
CA TYR A 516 -33.73 -9.67 2.41
C TYR A 516 -33.12 -8.62 1.49
N ILE A 517 -31.82 -8.71 1.28
CA ILE A 517 -31.09 -7.96 0.25
C ILE A 517 -30.09 -8.87 -0.43
N LEU A 518 -29.98 -8.72 -1.74
CA LEU A 518 -28.94 -9.33 -2.55
C LEU A 518 -28.55 -8.35 -3.64
N THR A 519 -27.32 -7.83 -3.60
CA THR A 519 -26.78 -6.96 -4.66
C THR A 519 -25.42 -7.46 -5.10
N SER A 520 -25.09 -7.18 -6.36
CA SER A 520 -23.84 -7.51 -7.00
C SER A 520 -23.44 -6.39 -7.95
N SER A 521 -22.15 -6.14 -8.07
CA SER A 521 -21.59 -5.12 -8.95
C SER A 521 -20.32 -5.65 -9.60
N ALA A 522 -20.16 -5.39 -10.89
CA ALA A 522 -18.93 -5.58 -11.62
C ALA A 522 -18.50 -4.24 -12.23
N GLU A 523 -17.30 -3.79 -11.89
CA GLU A 523 -16.74 -2.51 -12.35
C GLU A 523 -15.35 -2.73 -12.91
N TYR A 524 -15.15 -2.28 -14.15
CA TYR A 524 -13.85 -2.27 -14.81
C TYR A 524 -13.33 -0.85 -14.88
N GLU A 525 -12.09 -0.64 -14.45
CA GLU A 525 -11.41 0.65 -14.50
C GLU A 525 -10.14 0.56 -15.36
N HIS A 526 -9.90 1.59 -16.15
CA HIS A 526 -8.71 1.76 -16.99
C HIS A 526 -8.07 3.12 -16.75
N TYR A 527 -6.80 3.15 -16.40
CA TYR A 527 -6.01 4.37 -16.18
C TYR A 527 -5.15 4.70 -17.40
N PHE A 528 -5.24 5.94 -17.88
CA PHE A 528 -4.62 6.35 -19.13
C PHE A 528 -3.14 6.69 -18.94
N ASN A 529 -2.27 6.13 -19.80
CA ASN A 529 -0.85 6.47 -19.91
C ASN A 529 -0.05 6.39 -18.59
N GLY A 530 -0.43 5.48 -17.67
CA GLY A 530 0.19 5.41 -16.33
C GLY A 530 -0.07 6.64 -15.44
N GLY A 531 -0.95 7.55 -15.89
CA GLY A 531 -1.32 8.76 -15.18
C GLY A 531 -2.40 8.55 -14.10
N PRO A 532 -2.74 9.60 -13.34
CA PRO A 532 -3.71 9.51 -12.26
C PRO A 532 -5.17 9.48 -12.74
N TRP A 533 -5.42 9.72 -14.03
CA TRP A 533 -6.76 9.79 -14.62
C TRP A 533 -7.14 8.47 -15.28
N GLY A 534 -8.39 8.08 -15.11
CA GLY A 534 -8.93 6.86 -15.71
C GLY A 534 -10.43 6.97 -16.00
N GLY A 535 -10.93 5.99 -16.74
CA GLY A 535 -12.35 5.76 -16.96
C GLY A 535 -12.81 4.48 -16.28
N ALA A 536 -14.11 4.36 -16.06
CA ALA A 536 -14.74 3.17 -15.53
C ALA A 536 -16.02 2.83 -16.31
N VAL A 537 -16.33 1.55 -16.40
CA VAL A 537 -17.63 1.05 -16.83
C VAL A 537 -18.10 0.04 -15.80
N PHE A 538 -19.40 0.03 -15.51
CA PHE A 538 -19.94 -0.87 -14.49
C PHE A 538 -21.35 -1.34 -14.79
N VAL A 539 -21.67 -2.49 -14.23
CA VAL A 539 -23.01 -3.06 -14.16
C VAL A 539 -23.30 -3.47 -12.73
N ASP A 540 -24.43 -3.02 -12.21
CA ASP A 540 -24.90 -3.33 -10.88
C ASP A 540 -26.26 -4.03 -11.00
N SER A 541 -26.47 -5.11 -10.24
CA SER A 541 -27.74 -5.82 -10.23
C SER A 541 -28.09 -6.31 -8.83
N GLY A 542 -29.34 -6.14 -8.43
CA GLY A 542 -29.78 -6.57 -7.11
C GLY A 542 -31.26 -6.39 -6.83
N SER A 543 -31.65 -6.78 -5.63
CA SER A 543 -33.00 -6.62 -5.11
C SER A 543 -33.01 -6.51 -3.59
N ALA A 544 -33.96 -5.74 -3.07
CA ALA A 544 -34.41 -5.86 -1.68
C ALA A 544 -35.83 -6.44 -1.71
N PHE A 545 -36.09 -7.51 -0.96
CA PHE A 545 -37.33 -8.28 -1.12
C PHE A 545 -37.77 -8.97 0.18
N ASP A 546 -39.06 -9.34 0.24
CA ASP A 546 -39.64 -10.07 1.37
C ASP A 546 -39.93 -11.54 1.05
N THR A 547 -40.17 -11.88 -0.22
CA THR A 547 -40.49 -13.25 -0.66
C THR A 547 -39.69 -13.63 -1.89
N THR A 548 -39.98 -13.01 -3.03
CA THR A 548 -39.32 -13.25 -4.31
C THR A 548 -38.50 -12.02 -4.72
N PRO A 549 -37.22 -12.20 -5.14
CA PRO A 549 -36.41 -11.09 -5.62
C PRO A 549 -36.98 -10.47 -6.89
N ASP A 550 -37.16 -9.16 -6.90
CA ASP A 550 -37.42 -8.36 -8.10
C ASP A 550 -36.11 -7.69 -8.55
N TRP A 551 -35.45 -8.29 -9.53
CA TRP A 551 -34.10 -7.93 -9.96
C TRP A 551 -34.08 -6.61 -10.72
N HIS A 552 -33.35 -5.64 -10.20
CA HIS A 552 -33.11 -4.36 -10.83
C HIS A 552 -31.66 -4.28 -11.29
N THR A 553 -31.43 -3.89 -12.55
CA THR A 553 -30.09 -3.79 -13.13
C THR A 553 -29.83 -2.39 -13.63
N GLY A 554 -28.71 -1.80 -13.22
CA GLY A 554 -28.24 -0.51 -13.69
C GLY A 554 -26.86 -0.62 -14.32
N VAL A 555 -26.63 0.21 -15.33
CA VAL A 555 -25.37 0.29 -16.05
C VAL A 555 -24.87 1.72 -16.08
N GLY A 556 -23.56 1.91 -16.11
CA GLY A 556 -23.01 3.25 -16.14
C GLY A 556 -21.55 3.33 -16.53
N VAL A 557 -21.11 4.57 -16.67
CA VAL A 557 -19.74 4.96 -16.98
C VAL A 557 -19.27 5.98 -15.96
N GLY A 558 -17.96 6.02 -15.71
CA GLY A 558 -17.40 6.88 -14.68
C GLY A 558 -16.03 7.45 -15.03
N LEU A 559 -15.72 8.59 -14.43
CA LEU A 559 -14.38 9.17 -14.40
C LEU A 559 -13.70 8.81 -13.07
N ARG A 560 -12.40 8.49 -13.14
CA ARG A 560 -11.57 8.11 -12.01
C ARG A 560 -10.37 9.05 -11.91
N TRP A 561 -10.06 9.50 -10.71
CA TRP A 561 -8.87 10.29 -10.45
C TRP A 561 -8.18 9.84 -9.15
N ARG A 562 -6.92 9.39 -9.27
CA ARG A 562 -6.02 9.13 -8.14
C ARG A 562 -5.48 10.46 -7.63
N SER A 563 -6.23 11.14 -6.78
CA SER A 563 -5.77 12.40 -6.18
C SER A 563 -4.80 12.12 -5.01
N PRO A 564 -3.95 13.09 -4.64
CA PRO A 564 -3.06 12.97 -3.48
C PRO A 564 -3.79 12.74 -2.14
N ILE A 565 -5.08 13.06 -2.06
CA ILE A 565 -5.91 12.94 -0.85
C ILE A 565 -6.85 11.72 -0.88
N GLY A 566 -6.76 10.88 -1.91
CA GLY A 566 -7.56 9.67 -2.10
C GLY A 566 -8.24 9.59 -3.48
N PRO A 567 -8.87 8.45 -3.83
CA PRO A 567 -9.54 8.29 -5.11
C PRO A 567 -10.80 9.15 -5.21
N VAL A 568 -11.00 9.78 -6.35
CA VAL A 568 -12.20 10.55 -6.71
C VAL A 568 -12.93 9.81 -7.83
N ARG A 569 -14.25 9.68 -7.68
CA ARG A 569 -15.14 8.99 -8.62
C ARG A 569 -16.31 9.88 -8.99
N VAL A 570 -16.57 9.99 -10.29
CA VAL A 570 -17.75 10.65 -10.84
C VAL A 570 -18.43 9.66 -11.77
N ASP A 571 -19.61 9.18 -11.38
CA ASP A 571 -20.33 8.12 -12.09
C ASP A 571 -21.66 8.65 -12.65
N ILE A 572 -21.99 8.26 -13.88
CA ILE A 572 -23.29 8.46 -14.50
C ILE A 572 -23.87 7.08 -14.81
N ALA A 573 -25.10 6.81 -14.35
CA ALA A 573 -25.74 5.51 -14.51
C ALA A 573 -27.21 5.61 -14.86
N HIS A 574 -27.75 4.55 -15.45
CA HIS A 574 -29.15 4.41 -15.87
C HIS A 574 -29.68 3.02 -15.52
N GLY A 575 -30.88 2.96 -14.92
CA GLY A 575 -31.56 1.71 -14.57
C GLY A 575 -32.37 1.13 -15.73
N LEU A 576 -32.10 -0.12 -16.11
CA LEU A 576 -32.62 -0.77 -17.31
C LEU A 576 -34.07 -1.27 -17.19
N ASN A 577 -34.59 -1.42 -15.97
CA ASN A 577 -35.92 -2.02 -15.78
C ASN A 577 -37.10 -1.14 -16.24
N ARG A 578 -36.89 0.16 -16.45
CA ARG A 578 -37.92 1.07 -16.97
C ARG A 578 -37.34 1.96 -18.06
N PRO A 579 -38.02 2.11 -19.22
CA PRO A 579 -37.56 2.99 -20.29
C PRO A 579 -37.38 4.46 -19.85
N ASP A 580 -38.16 4.89 -18.87
CA ASP A 580 -38.19 6.28 -18.39
C ASP A 580 -37.28 6.54 -17.17
N SER A 581 -36.43 5.58 -16.79
CA SER A 581 -35.49 5.75 -15.68
C SER A 581 -34.56 6.94 -15.94
N GLN A 582 -34.52 7.90 -15.01
CA GLN A 582 -33.64 9.06 -15.14
C GLN A 582 -32.17 8.68 -14.95
N PHE A 583 -31.28 9.38 -15.65
CA PHE A 583 -29.85 9.27 -15.38
C PHE A 583 -29.54 9.78 -13.98
N GLN A 584 -28.73 9.03 -13.24
CA GLN A 584 -28.26 9.38 -11.91
C GLN A 584 -26.79 9.77 -11.97
N LEU A 585 -26.43 10.84 -11.26
CA LEU A 585 -25.05 11.30 -11.10
C LEU A 585 -24.59 11.03 -9.65
N TYR A 586 -23.43 10.40 -9.51
CA TYR A 586 -22.81 10.11 -8.23
C TYR A 586 -21.41 10.75 -8.16
N LEU A 587 -21.10 11.37 -7.03
CA LEU A 587 -19.78 11.93 -6.73
C LEU A 587 -19.30 11.34 -5.41
N ASN A 588 -18.10 10.76 -5.42
CA ASN A 588 -17.51 10.12 -4.26
C ASN A 588 -16.03 10.47 -4.14
N ILE A 589 -15.58 10.82 -2.92
CA ILE A 589 -14.19 11.17 -2.61
C ILE A 589 -13.74 10.33 -1.42
N GLY A 590 -12.68 9.55 -1.60
CA GLY A 590 -12.10 8.67 -0.58
C GLY A 590 -12.17 7.19 -0.95
N ALA A 591 -11.38 6.37 -0.25
CA ALA A 591 -11.36 4.93 -0.44
C ALA A 591 -12.62 4.28 0.17
N ASN A 592 -13.26 3.40 -0.58
CA ASN A 592 -14.25 2.45 -0.07
C ASN A 592 -13.54 1.10 0.06
N LEU A 593 -13.24 0.67 1.29
CA LEU A 593 -12.68 -0.65 1.60
C LEU A 593 -13.71 -1.53 2.29
#